data_AF-A0A8D8JC30-F1
#
_entry.id   AF-A0A8D8JC30-F1
#
_cell.length_a   1.000
_cell.length_b   1.000
_cell.length_c   1.000
_cell.angle_alpha   90.00
_cell.angle_beta   90.00
_cell.angle_gamma   90.00
#
_symmetry.space_group_name_H-M   'P 1'
#
loop_
_entity.id
_entity.type
_entity.pdbx_description
1 polymer ?
#
loop_
_entity_poly.entity_id
_entity_poly.type
_entity_poly.pdbx_seq_one_letter_code
_entity_poly.pdbx_strand_id
1 'polypeptide(L)'
;EGCSGAGYLGNSWLHWVRQGVASGGPYNSNQGCHPYPFDVCHSPDEQDDAPKCDLKCQASYNVTNVVDDRRFGKIAYRVHSEETAIMEEIFVQGPVQASMDVYYDFKAYRTGVYRHVFGPQDSEHAIKILGWGIENGVKYWLCSNSW
;
A
#
# COMPACT_ATOMS: atom_id res chain seq x y z
N GLU A 1 -7.76 2.32 -13.96
CA GLU A 1 -8.45 3.24 -13.04
C GLU A 1 -7.53 3.59 -11.87
N GLY A 2 -6.38 4.22 -12.13
CA GLY A 2 -5.26 4.37 -11.18
C GLY A 2 -5.65 5.12 -9.90
N CYS A 3 -5.66 6.44 -9.94
CA CYS A 3 -5.97 7.28 -8.77
C CYS A 3 -7.49 7.34 -8.44
N SER A 4 -8.35 6.66 -9.20
CA SER A 4 -9.81 6.66 -8.96
C SER A 4 -10.28 5.61 -7.95
N GLY A 5 -9.37 4.84 -7.34
CA GLY A 5 -9.70 3.93 -6.24
C GLY A 5 -10.29 2.58 -6.63
N ALA A 6 -10.47 2.27 -7.93
CA ALA A 6 -10.95 0.96 -8.39
C ALA A 6 -9.85 -0.12 -8.47
N GLY A 7 -8.83 -0.02 -7.61
CA GLY A 7 -7.69 -0.94 -7.58
C GLY A 7 -8.04 -2.25 -6.87
N TYR A 8 -7.57 -3.38 -7.41
CA TYR A 8 -7.70 -4.69 -6.76
C TYR A 8 -6.36 -5.14 -6.21
N LEU A 9 -6.29 -5.40 -4.89
CA LEU A 9 -5.09 -5.87 -4.18
C LEU A 9 -4.37 -7.00 -4.92
N GLY A 10 -5.10 -8.07 -5.26
CA GLY A 10 -4.53 -9.24 -5.94
C GLY A 10 -3.92 -8.93 -7.31
N ASN A 11 -4.48 -7.98 -8.06
CA ASN A 11 -3.96 -7.60 -9.38
C ASN A 11 -2.61 -6.89 -9.28
N SER A 12 -2.39 -6.09 -8.23
CA SER A 12 -1.11 -5.43 -7.98
C SER A 12 0.01 -6.46 -7.74
N TRP A 13 -0.25 -7.48 -6.92
CA TRP A 13 0.71 -8.57 -6.70
C TRP A 13 0.93 -9.43 -7.94
N LEU A 14 -0.13 -9.73 -8.71
CA LEU A 14 0.00 -10.43 -9.97
C LEU A 14 0.78 -9.61 -11.02
N HIS A 15 0.62 -8.29 -11.04
CA HIS A 15 1.41 -7.41 -11.89
C HIS A 15 2.90 -7.49 -11.53
N TRP A 16 3.23 -7.43 -10.24
CA TRP A 16 4.60 -7.59 -9.78
C TRP A 16 5.24 -8.93 -10.20
N VAL A 17 4.46 -10.02 -10.18
CA VAL A 17 4.95 -11.34 -10.66
C VAL A 17 5.11 -11.37 -12.19
N ARG A 18 4.14 -10.85 -12.95
CA ARG A 18 4.09 -11.00 -14.41
C ARG A 18 4.92 -9.98 -15.17
N GLN A 19 4.93 -8.75 -14.68
CA GLN A 19 5.48 -7.58 -15.37
C GLN A 19 6.63 -6.93 -14.61
N GLY A 20 6.75 -7.18 -13.31
CA GLY A 20 7.75 -6.55 -12.45
C GLY A 20 7.41 -5.10 -12.14
N VAL A 21 8.08 -4.54 -11.15
CA VAL A 21 7.94 -3.13 -10.74
C VAL A 21 9.33 -2.51 -10.64
N ALA A 22 9.53 -1.35 -11.25
CA ALA A 22 10.79 -0.61 -11.17
C ALA A 22 10.94 0.08 -9.80
N SER A 23 12.15 0.45 -9.44
CA SER A 23 12.43 1.21 -8.23
C SER A 23 11.86 2.63 -8.30
N GLY A 24 11.56 3.19 -7.12
CA GLY A 24 10.98 4.52 -7.00
C GLY A 24 10.87 4.91 -5.53
N GLY A 25 11.41 6.08 -5.18
CA GLY A 25 11.32 6.64 -3.83
C GLY A 25 10.16 7.60 -3.65
N PRO A 26 10.12 8.30 -2.50
CA PRO A 26 9.13 9.36 -2.24
C PRO A 26 9.22 10.52 -3.24
N TYR A 27 8.19 11.36 -3.22
CA TYR A 27 8.17 12.61 -3.98
C TYR A 27 9.43 13.45 -3.73
N ASN A 28 9.99 14.00 -4.81
CA ASN A 28 11.19 14.83 -4.80
C ASN A 28 12.45 14.19 -4.16
N SER A 29 12.49 12.86 -4.02
CA SER A 29 13.65 12.17 -3.45
C SER A 29 14.78 11.93 -4.44
N ASN A 30 14.50 11.96 -5.75
CA ASN A 30 15.40 11.51 -6.83
C ASN A 30 15.92 10.07 -6.62
N GLN A 31 15.20 9.24 -5.86
CA GLN A 31 15.59 7.86 -5.59
C GLN A 31 14.89 6.89 -6.55
N GLY A 32 15.66 6.01 -7.19
CA GLY A 32 15.15 4.96 -8.07
C GLY A 32 14.84 5.43 -9.49
N CYS A 33 14.16 4.59 -10.27
CA CYS A 33 13.79 4.86 -11.67
C CYS A 33 12.62 5.86 -11.77
N HIS A 34 11.56 5.65 -10.97
CA HIS A 34 10.36 6.49 -10.94
C HIS A 34 9.98 6.90 -9.50
N PRO A 35 10.50 8.03 -8.99
CA PRO A 35 10.00 8.61 -7.74
C PRO A 35 8.50 8.91 -7.83
N TYR A 36 7.80 8.88 -6.70
CA TYR A 36 6.38 9.19 -6.65
C TYR A 36 6.11 10.62 -7.19
N PRO A 37 5.14 10.82 -8.09
CA PRO A 37 5.00 12.09 -8.81
C PRO A 37 4.14 13.14 -8.09
N PHE A 38 3.41 12.76 -7.03
CA PHE A 38 2.46 13.63 -6.32
C PHE A 38 3.03 14.08 -4.98
N ASP A 39 2.74 15.33 -4.59
CA ASP A 39 3.11 15.86 -3.27
C ASP A 39 2.21 15.27 -2.17
N VAL A 40 2.65 15.37 -0.92
CA VAL A 40 2.14 14.62 0.24
C VAL A 40 0.77 15.12 0.72
N CYS A 41 0.17 16.17 0.14
CA CYS A 41 -1.10 16.71 0.61
C CYS A 41 -1.93 17.30 -0.53
N HIS A 42 -2.78 16.48 -1.15
CA HIS A 42 -3.84 16.99 -2.03
C HIS A 42 -5.10 17.31 -1.22
N SER A 43 -5.79 18.39 -1.59
CA SER A 43 -7.11 18.70 -1.03
C SER A 43 -8.09 17.57 -1.40
N PRO A 44 -9.10 17.24 -0.56
CA PRO A 44 -10.05 16.16 -0.84
C PRO A 44 -10.77 16.25 -2.19
N ASP A 45 -10.80 17.45 -2.78
CA ASP A 45 -11.50 17.77 -4.02
C ASP A 45 -10.60 17.70 -5.27
N GLU A 46 -9.29 17.51 -5.11
CA GLU A 46 -8.34 17.39 -6.22
C GLU A 46 -8.02 15.91 -6.48
N GLN A 47 -8.74 15.33 -7.43
CA GLN A 47 -8.43 14.00 -7.93
C GLN A 47 -7.41 14.12 -9.06
N ASP A 48 -6.17 13.75 -8.77
CA ASP A 48 -5.15 13.69 -9.82
C ASP A 48 -5.46 12.58 -10.83
N ASP A 49 -5.26 12.90 -12.10
CA ASP A 49 -5.24 11.88 -13.14
C ASP A 49 -4.10 10.89 -12.89
N ALA A 50 -4.37 9.61 -13.12
CA ALA A 50 -3.33 8.60 -13.07
C ALA A 50 -2.20 8.98 -14.06
N PRO A 51 -0.93 9.03 -13.60
CA PRO A 51 0.16 9.45 -14.46
C PRO A 51 0.32 8.45 -15.61
N LYS A 52 0.72 8.94 -16.78
CA LYS A 52 0.99 8.08 -17.92
C LYS A 52 2.14 7.13 -17.59
N CYS A 53 2.05 5.90 -18.07
CA CYS A 53 3.14 4.93 -17.95
C CYS A 53 4.32 5.40 -18.83
N ASP A 54 5.37 5.91 -18.20
CA ASP A 54 6.64 6.19 -18.86
C ASP A 54 7.51 4.92 -18.86
N LEU A 55 8.18 4.68 -19.97
CA LEU A 55 9.08 3.55 -20.15
C LEU A 55 10.55 3.92 -19.93
N LYS A 56 10.82 5.17 -19.59
CA LYS A 56 12.16 5.70 -19.30
C LYS A 56 12.26 6.13 -17.84
N CYS A 57 13.35 5.75 -17.21
CA CYS A 57 13.68 6.25 -15.88
C CYS A 57 14.05 7.74 -15.92
N GLN A 58 13.99 8.40 -14.76
CA GLN A 58 14.48 9.76 -14.61
C GLN A 58 15.96 9.90 -15.03
N ALA A 59 16.31 11.06 -15.57
CA ALA A 59 17.65 11.31 -16.15
C ALA A 59 18.80 11.25 -15.13
N SER A 60 18.51 11.48 -13.84
CA SER A 60 19.48 11.41 -12.75
C SER A 60 19.81 9.98 -12.31
N TYR A 61 19.10 8.97 -12.82
CA TYR A 61 19.27 7.57 -12.44
C TYR A 61 20.18 6.81 -13.43
N ASN A 62 20.89 5.80 -12.92
CA ASN A 62 21.92 5.08 -13.67
C ASN A 62 21.37 4.10 -14.72
N VAL A 63 20.07 3.82 -14.68
CA VAL A 63 19.37 2.96 -15.64
C VAL A 63 18.48 3.85 -16.51
N THR A 64 18.51 3.66 -17.83
CA THR A 64 17.69 4.47 -18.75
C THR A 64 16.33 3.82 -19.04
N ASN A 65 16.30 2.52 -19.33
CA ASN A 65 15.08 1.82 -19.70
C ASN A 65 14.44 1.20 -18.45
N VAL A 66 13.15 1.49 -18.23
CA VAL A 66 12.42 1.00 -17.05
C VAL A 66 12.50 -0.52 -16.93
N VAL A 67 12.52 -1.23 -18.06
CA VAL A 67 12.50 -2.70 -18.10
C VAL A 67 13.72 -3.30 -17.41
N ASP A 68 14.88 -2.63 -17.49
CA ASP A 68 16.14 -3.10 -16.92
C ASP A 68 16.19 -2.91 -15.38
N ASP A 69 15.33 -2.06 -14.82
CA ASP A 69 15.25 -1.80 -13.37
C ASP A 69 14.12 -2.58 -12.67
N ARG A 70 13.29 -3.31 -13.42
CA ARG A 70 12.14 -4.03 -12.88
C ARG A 70 12.57 -5.18 -11.96
N ARG A 71 11.89 -5.28 -10.83
CA ARG A 71 12.01 -6.38 -9.87
C ARG A 71 10.73 -7.20 -9.89
N PHE A 72 10.90 -8.52 -9.91
CA PHE A 72 9.80 -9.46 -10.10
C PHE A 72 9.54 -10.27 -8.83
N GLY A 73 8.26 -10.53 -8.58
CA GLY A 73 7.83 -11.50 -7.60
C GLY A 73 7.90 -12.91 -8.17
N LYS A 74 8.12 -13.90 -7.30
CA LYS A 74 8.09 -15.31 -7.71
C LYS A 74 6.64 -15.82 -7.82
N ILE A 75 5.83 -15.54 -6.81
CA ILE A 75 4.43 -15.96 -6.70
C ILE A 75 3.61 -14.88 -5.97
N ALA A 76 2.31 -14.89 -6.22
CA ALA A 76 1.33 -14.08 -5.50
C ALA A 76 0.18 -14.99 -5.09
N TYR A 77 -0.24 -14.92 -3.84
CA TYR A 77 -1.32 -15.73 -3.28
C TYR A 77 -2.08 -14.94 -2.22
N ARG A 78 -3.27 -15.43 -1.89
CA ARG A 78 -4.10 -14.89 -0.82
C ARG A 78 -3.84 -15.69 0.46
N VAL A 79 -3.61 -14.97 1.55
CA VAL A 79 -3.56 -15.56 2.89
C VAL A 79 -5.00 -15.82 3.36
N HIS A 80 -5.17 -16.94 4.03
CA HIS A 80 -6.42 -17.30 4.70
C HIS A 80 -6.82 -16.24 5.74
N SER A 81 -8.12 -16.01 5.93
CA SER A 81 -8.64 -14.90 6.76
C SER A 81 -8.54 -15.14 8.27
N GLU A 82 -8.11 -16.33 8.67
CA GLU A 82 -7.91 -16.75 10.05
C GLU A 82 -6.75 -15.99 10.70
N GLU A 83 -6.94 -15.50 11.93
CA GLU A 83 -5.95 -14.71 12.69
C GLU A 83 -4.58 -15.40 12.71
N THR A 84 -4.55 -16.69 13.03
CA THR A 84 -3.31 -17.47 13.13
C THR A 84 -2.61 -17.63 11.78
N ALA A 85 -3.34 -17.79 10.68
CA ALA A 85 -2.74 -17.91 9.35
C ALA A 85 -2.05 -16.60 8.92
N ILE A 86 -2.66 -15.46 9.24
CA ILE A 86 -2.07 -14.14 8.97
C ILE A 86 -0.84 -13.90 9.86
N MET A 87 -0.90 -14.27 11.14
CA MET A 87 0.24 -14.19 12.05
C MET A 87 1.42 -15.04 11.56
N GLU A 88 1.15 -16.29 11.17
CA GLU A 88 2.16 -17.21 10.64
C GLU A 88 2.81 -16.66 9.37
N GLU A 89 2.01 -16.14 8.43
CA GLU A 89 2.51 -15.53 7.21
C GLU A 89 3.45 -14.35 7.53
N ILE A 90 3.01 -13.44 8.40
CA ILE A 90 3.81 -12.27 8.77
C ILE A 90 5.11 -12.69 9.48
N PHE A 91 5.05 -13.71 10.34
CA PHE A 91 6.22 -14.23 11.04
C PHE A 91 7.26 -14.83 10.09
N VAL A 92 6.82 -15.60 9.10
CA VAL A 92 7.71 -16.38 8.22
C VAL A 92 8.15 -15.58 7.00
N GLN A 93 7.25 -14.83 6.37
CA GLN A 93 7.46 -14.16 5.08
C GLN A 93 7.56 -12.63 5.21
N GLY A 94 7.18 -12.06 6.36
CA GLY A 94 7.18 -10.64 6.61
C GLY A 94 5.85 -9.96 6.26
N PRO A 95 5.82 -8.62 6.22
CA PRO A 95 4.57 -7.86 6.13
C PRO A 95 3.66 -8.23 4.97
N VAL A 96 2.34 -8.23 5.22
CA VAL A 96 1.30 -8.53 4.23
C VAL A 96 0.46 -7.29 3.92
N GLN A 97 -0.28 -7.35 2.81
CA GLN A 97 -1.25 -6.32 2.44
C GLN A 97 -2.67 -6.79 2.78
N ALA A 98 -3.51 -5.89 3.28
CA ALA A 98 -4.93 -6.13 3.55
C ALA A 98 -5.78 -4.95 3.09
N SER A 99 -7.09 -5.13 2.97
CA SER A 99 -8.06 -4.03 2.90
C SER A 99 -8.80 -3.90 4.22
N MET A 100 -9.21 -2.68 4.55
CA MET A 100 -10.09 -2.37 5.67
C MET A 100 -11.17 -1.38 5.24
N ASP A 101 -12.37 -1.53 5.80
CA ASP A 101 -13.39 -0.49 5.70
C ASP A 101 -12.98 0.69 6.59
N VAL A 102 -12.93 1.88 6.00
CA VAL A 102 -12.70 3.14 6.69
C VAL A 102 -14.05 3.76 7.01
N TYR A 103 -14.23 4.11 8.29
CA TYR A 103 -15.40 4.80 8.80
C TYR A 103 -15.03 6.24 9.17
N TYR A 104 -16.04 7.10 9.31
CA TYR A 104 -15.84 8.53 9.63
C TYR A 104 -15.02 8.76 10.91
N ASP A 105 -15.22 7.93 11.93
CA ASP A 105 -14.50 8.02 13.19
C ASP A 105 -13.01 7.63 13.08
N PHE A 106 -12.62 6.82 12.09
CA PHE A 106 -11.21 6.47 11.85
C PHE A 106 -10.35 7.70 11.51
N LYS A 107 -10.90 8.72 10.84
CA LYS A 107 -10.17 9.97 10.54
C LYS A 107 -9.78 10.75 11.81
N ALA A 108 -10.52 10.56 12.89
CA ALA A 108 -10.23 11.14 14.20
C ALA A 108 -9.28 10.29 15.06
N TYR A 109 -8.90 9.08 14.61
CA TYR A 109 -7.97 8.21 15.32
C TYR A 109 -6.61 8.90 15.52
N ARG A 110 -6.01 8.72 16.70
CA ARG A 110 -4.70 9.30 17.07
C ARG A 110 -3.78 8.28 17.73
N THR A 111 -4.29 7.54 18.69
CA THR A 111 -3.51 6.60 19.51
C THR A 111 -4.40 5.46 20.02
N GLY A 112 -3.76 4.36 20.43
CA GLY A 112 -4.41 3.21 21.05
C GLY A 112 -4.75 2.11 20.06
N VAL A 113 -5.78 1.32 20.33
CA VAL A 113 -6.30 0.32 19.40
C VAL A 113 -7.60 0.81 18.81
N TYR A 114 -7.60 1.12 17.50
CA TYR A 114 -8.81 1.53 16.82
C TYR A 114 -9.86 0.41 16.81
N ARG A 115 -11.11 0.80 17.11
CA ARG A 115 -12.32 0.02 16.87
C ARG A 115 -13.38 1.00 16.41
N HIS A 116 -14.13 0.64 15.37
CA HIS A 116 -15.26 1.44 14.94
C HIS A 116 -16.30 1.58 16.07
N VAL A 117 -16.81 2.80 16.26
CA VAL A 117 -17.81 3.18 17.26
C VAL A 117 -18.97 3.94 16.62
N PHE A 118 -18.71 4.85 15.67
CA PHE A 118 -19.76 5.69 15.09
C PHE A 118 -19.45 6.18 13.67
N GLY A 119 -20.50 6.62 12.98
CA GLY A 119 -20.41 7.20 11.65
C GLY A 119 -20.57 6.15 10.53
N PRO A 120 -20.99 6.57 9.33
CA PRO A 120 -21.13 5.65 8.21
C PRO A 120 -19.76 5.19 7.69
N GLN A 121 -19.78 4.11 6.91
CA GLN A 121 -18.63 3.74 6.08
C GLN A 121 -18.37 4.85 5.07
N ASP A 122 -17.11 5.23 4.92
CA ASP A 122 -16.64 6.28 4.03
C ASP A 122 -15.98 5.69 2.77
N SER A 123 -15.08 4.72 2.96
CA SER A 123 -14.34 4.08 1.87
C SER A 123 -13.80 2.70 2.25
N GLU A 124 -13.21 1.99 1.29
CA GLU A 124 -12.31 0.86 1.53
C GLU A 124 -10.87 1.35 1.35
N HIS A 125 -9.94 0.90 2.19
CA HIS A 125 -8.54 1.32 2.15
C HIS A 125 -7.57 0.15 2.23
N ALA A 126 -6.56 0.16 1.38
CA ALA A 126 -5.48 -0.82 1.40
C ALA A 126 -4.40 -0.43 2.42
N ILE A 127 -4.03 -1.35 3.29
CA ILE A 127 -3.04 -1.14 4.35
C ILE A 127 -1.97 -2.23 4.32
N LYS A 128 -0.84 -1.94 4.97
CA LYS A 128 0.23 -2.92 5.21
C LYS A 128 0.22 -3.36 6.67
N ILE A 129 0.02 -4.65 6.92
CA ILE A 129 0.10 -5.22 8.27
C ILE A 129 1.54 -5.65 8.54
N LEU A 130 2.12 -5.12 9.61
CA LEU A 130 3.51 -5.32 10.01
C LEU A 130 3.67 -6.35 11.12
N GLY A 131 2.62 -6.54 11.93
CA GLY A 131 2.67 -7.39 13.11
C GLY A 131 1.38 -7.31 13.91
N TRP A 132 1.40 -7.85 15.12
CA TRP A 132 0.26 -7.89 16.04
C TRP A 132 0.76 -7.76 17.49
N GLY A 133 -0.18 -7.51 18.40
CA GLY A 133 0.15 -7.42 19.82
C GLY A 133 -1.09 -7.37 20.70
N ILE A 134 -0.86 -7.11 21.99
CA ILE A 134 -1.90 -6.88 22.99
C ILE A 134 -1.58 -5.57 23.71
N GLU A 135 -2.54 -4.65 23.74
CA GLU A 135 -2.47 -3.40 24.49
C GLU A 135 -3.66 -3.34 25.45
N ASN A 136 -3.41 -3.21 26.75
CA ASN A 136 -4.46 -3.16 27.78
C ASN A 136 -5.48 -4.31 27.71
N GLY A 137 -5.02 -5.52 27.38
CA GLY A 137 -5.87 -6.72 27.22
C GLY A 137 -6.61 -6.80 25.88
N VAL A 138 -6.42 -5.85 24.98
CA VAL A 138 -7.03 -5.81 23.65
C VAL A 138 -6.02 -6.25 22.60
N LYS A 139 -6.35 -7.30 21.83
CA LYS A 139 -5.55 -7.72 20.68
C LYS A 139 -5.62 -6.67 19.56
N TYR A 140 -4.52 -6.45 18.85
CA TYR A 140 -4.46 -5.52 17.73
C TYR A 140 -3.53 -6.00 16.61
N TRP A 141 -3.74 -5.43 15.41
CA TRP A 141 -2.81 -5.48 14.29
C TRP A 141 -2.02 -4.17 14.21
N LEU A 142 -0.69 -4.25 14.08
CA LEU A 142 0.16 -3.10 13.82
C LEU A 142 0.17 -2.85 12.31
N CYS A 143 -0.39 -1.72 11.89
CA CYS A 143 -0.56 -1.39 10.48
C CYS A 143 0.19 -0.11 10.12
N SER A 144 0.76 -0.08 8.92
CA SER A 144 1.24 1.15 8.28
C SER A 144 0.17 1.69 7.35
N ASN A 145 -0.16 2.96 7.51
CA ASN A 145 -1.04 3.70 6.63
C ASN A 145 -0.24 4.46 5.54
N SER A 146 -0.93 5.04 4.57
CA SER A 146 -0.38 5.80 3.43
C SER A 146 -1.16 7.09 3.16
N TRP A 147 -1.63 7.74 4.22
CA TRP A 147 -2.22 9.09 4.18
C TRP A 147 -1.15 10.14 4.42
#